data_AF-A0A6A7BYG1-F1
#
_entry.id   AF-A0A6A7BYG1-F1
#
_cell.length_a   1.000
_cell.length_b   1.000
_cell.length_c   1.000
_cell.angle_alpha   90.00
_cell.angle_beta   90.00
_cell.angle_gamma   90.00
#
_symmetry.space_group_name_H-M   'P 1'
#
loop_
_entity.id
_entity.type
_entity.pdbx_description
1 polymer ?
#
loop_
_entity_poly.entity_id
_entity_poly.type
_entity_poly.pdbx_seq_one_letter_code
_entity_poly.pdbx_strand_id
1 'polypeptide(L)'
;MTPQNLLILTDATASMSPFLTALNDALPEIIRMSHLTGSYSSIGVIAYRDYCDGELLEWSGWYDCENSKGREDRPQPAADAGGDYPEALKTGLCAACQALEGVKGDTVMMLFADAPPHL
;
A
#
# COMPACT_ATOMS: atom_id res chain seq x y z
N MET A 1 22.16 3.21 -9.42
CA MET A 1 20.73 3.59 -9.46
C MET A 1 20.45 4.33 -8.17
N THR A 2 19.73 5.44 -8.23
CA THR A 2 19.17 6.07 -7.02
C THR A 2 18.04 5.17 -6.50
N PRO A 3 17.98 4.89 -5.19
CA PRO A 3 16.88 4.12 -4.61
C PRO A 3 15.55 4.83 -4.89
N GLN A 4 14.50 4.07 -5.19
CA GLN A 4 13.16 4.60 -5.45
C GLN A 4 12.28 4.46 -4.21
N ASN A 5 11.17 5.16 -4.14
CA ASN A 5 10.12 4.84 -3.16
C ASN A 5 9.15 3.84 -3.78
N LEU A 6 8.55 2.97 -2.95
CA LEU A 6 7.49 2.05 -3.35
C LEU A 6 6.21 2.42 -2.62
N LEU A 7 5.17 2.78 -3.37
CA LEU A 7 3.82 2.99 -2.83
C LEU A 7 2.91 1.87 -3.31
N ILE A 8 2.38 1.07 -2.40
CA ILE A 8 1.38 0.06 -2.71
C ILE A 8 0.00 0.67 -2.43
N LEU A 9 -0.80 0.84 -3.47
CA LEU A 9 -2.20 1.21 -3.35
C LEU A 9 -3.02 -0.06 -3.51
N THR A 10 -3.60 -0.55 -2.42
CA THR A 10 -4.32 -1.82 -2.40
C THR A 10 -5.80 -1.66 -2.16
N ASP A 11 -6.58 -2.44 -2.88
CA ASP A 11 -7.95 -2.76 -2.49
C ASP A 11 -7.91 -3.62 -1.21
N ALA A 12 -8.75 -3.27 -0.25
CA ALA A 12 -8.87 -3.93 1.05
C ALA A 12 -10.30 -4.37 1.37
N THR A 13 -11.10 -4.65 0.34
CA THR A 13 -12.39 -5.34 0.51
C THR A 13 -12.22 -6.84 0.78
N ALA A 14 -13.29 -7.51 1.19
CA ALA A 14 -13.28 -8.91 1.61
C ALA A 14 -12.74 -9.88 0.54
N SER A 15 -12.96 -9.61 -0.75
CA SER A 15 -12.44 -10.44 -1.86
C SER A 15 -10.91 -10.46 -1.89
N MET A 16 -10.28 -9.37 -1.45
CA MET A 16 -8.83 -9.22 -1.40
C MET A 16 -8.16 -9.95 -0.22
N SER A 17 -8.92 -10.53 0.71
CA SER A 17 -8.40 -11.24 1.90
C SER A 17 -7.22 -12.22 1.64
N PRO A 18 -7.31 -13.19 0.71
CA PRO A 18 -6.20 -14.10 0.44
C PRO A 18 -4.98 -13.39 -0.16
N PHE A 19 -5.20 -12.35 -0.97
CA PHE A 19 -4.13 -11.57 -1.60
C PHE A 19 -3.41 -10.67 -0.58
N LEU A 20 -4.14 -10.05 0.33
CA LEU A 20 -3.57 -9.25 1.42
C LEU A 20 -2.79 -10.11 2.42
N THR A 21 -3.25 -11.33 2.68
CA THR A 21 -2.49 -12.29 3.49
C THR A 21 -1.14 -12.60 2.82
N ALA A 22 -1.15 -12.94 1.52
CA ALA A 22 0.07 -13.18 0.77
C ALA A 22 0.99 -11.94 0.70
N LEU A 23 0.40 -10.74 0.58
CA LEU A 23 1.15 -9.49 0.63
C LEU A 23 1.83 -9.30 1.99
N ASN A 24 1.09 -9.50 3.09
CA ASN A 24 1.63 -9.39 4.45
C ASN A 24 2.76 -10.39 4.73
N ASP A 25 2.68 -11.59 4.15
CA ASP A 25 3.75 -12.59 4.22
C ASP A 25 4.98 -12.19 3.38
N ALA A 26 4.78 -11.54 2.24
CA ALA A 26 5.85 -11.12 1.33
C ALA A 26 6.54 -9.80 1.74
N LEU A 27 5.82 -8.87 2.38
CA LEU A 27 6.32 -7.55 2.75
C LEU A 27 7.65 -7.58 3.54
N PRO A 28 7.85 -8.46 4.55
CA PRO A 28 9.14 -8.60 5.24
C PRO A 28 10.29 -8.95 4.29
N GLU A 29 10.04 -9.81 3.31
CA GLU A 29 11.04 -10.19 2.32
C GLU A 29 11.32 -9.05 1.34
N ILE A 30 10.30 -8.32 0.89
CA ILE A 30 10.43 -7.12 0.05
C ILE A 30 11.30 -6.07 0.76
N ILE A 31 11.01 -5.77 2.04
CA ILE A 31 11.80 -4.84 2.86
C ILE A 31 13.26 -5.30 2.95
N ARG A 32 13.47 -6.58 3.28
CA ARG A 32 14.82 -7.15 3.42
C ARG A 32 15.61 -7.07 2.11
N MET A 33 14.98 -7.42 0.99
CA MET A 33 15.60 -7.34 -0.33
C MET A 33 15.88 -5.90 -0.74
N SER A 34 14.99 -4.97 -0.40
CA SER A 34 15.17 -3.53 -0.65
C SER A 34 16.40 -3.02 0.07
N HIS A 35 16.58 -3.38 1.36
CA HIS A 35 17.76 -3.03 2.15
C HIS A 35 19.06 -3.63 1.58
N LEU A 36 19.04 -4.90 1.15
CA LEU A 36 20.22 -5.58 0.62
C LEU A 36 20.66 -5.06 -0.76
N THR A 37 19.70 -4.69 -1.60
CA THR A 37 19.95 -4.30 -3.00
C THR A 37 20.01 -2.79 -3.20
N GLY A 38 19.53 -2.00 -2.24
CA GLY A 38 19.31 -0.56 -2.39
C GLY A 38 18.22 -0.24 -3.42
N SER A 39 17.30 -1.16 -3.70
CA SER A 39 16.25 -0.98 -4.71
C SER A 39 15.21 0.06 -4.29
N TYR A 40 14.82 0.05 -3.02
CA TYR A 40 13.87 1.00 -2.45
C TYR A 40 14.39 1.66 -1.18
N SER A 41 14.23 2.99 -1.08
CA SER A 41 14.53 3.78 0.12
C SER A 41 13.40 3.72 1.13
N SER A 42 12.15 3.78 0.65
CA SER A 42 10.96 3.82 1.49
C SER A 42 9.82 3.00 0.89
N ILE A 43 9.01 2.37 1.74
CA ILE A 43 7.83 1.60 1.35
C ILE A 43 6.61 2.13 2.10
N GLY A 44 5.52 2.44 1.41
CA GLY A 44 4.23 2.82 2.01
C GLY A 44 3.09 2.00 1.44
N VAL A 45 2.02 1.83 2.22
CA VAL A 45 0.80 1.13 1.80
C VAL A 45 -0.41 2.01 2.11
N ILE A 46 -1.22 2.26 1.08
CA ILE A 46 -2.59 2.81 1.20
C ILE A 46 -3.54 1.66 0.91
N ALA A 47 -4.41 1.34 1.86
CA ALA A 47 -5.56 0.50 1.62
C ALA A 47 -6.80 1.37 1.38
N TYR A 48 -7.56 1.08 0.33
CA TYR A 48 -8.87 1.67 0.08
C TYR A 48 -9.95 0.58 0.05
N ARG A 49 -11.17 0.95 0.39
CA ARG A 49 -12.34 0.05 0.43
C ARG A 49 -13.51 0.63 -0.36
N ASP A 50 -14.70 0.05 -0.25
CA ASP A 50 -15.89 0.60 -0.86
C ASP A 50 -16.45 1.79 -0.05
N TYR A 51 -17.30 2.60 -0.67
CA TYR A 51 -17.91 3.77 -0.03
C TYR A 51 -18.91 3.43 1.08
N CYS A 52 -19.40 2.19 1.15
CA CYS A 52 -20.31 1.74 2.19
C CYS A 52 -19.63 1.13 3.42
N ASP A 53 -18.30 1.00 3.39
CA ASP A 53 -17.51 0.42 4.48
C ASP A 53 -17.17 1.47 5.54
N GLY A 54 -16.77 1.00 6.73
CA GLY A 54 -16.49 1.87 7.87
C GLY A 54 -15.30 2.80 7.64
N GLU A 55 -14.10 2.24 7.50
CA GLU A 55 -12.87 3.00 7.26
C GLU A 55 -12.47 2.92 5.78
N LEU A 56 -12.79 3.98 5.04
CA LEU A 56 -12.60 4.06 3.58
C LEU A 56 -11.13 4.02 3.16
N LEU A 57 -10.23 4.60 3.97
CA LEU A 57 -8.81 4.72 3.68
C LEU A 57 -7.99 4.40 4.92
N GLU A 58 -6.94 3.62 4.72
CA GLU A 58 -5.94 3.31 5.75
C GLU A 58 -4.56 3.57 5.17
N TRP A 59 -3.74 4.34 5.88
CA TRP A 59 -2.40 4.75 5.44
C TRP A 59 -1.34 4.30 6.44
N SER A 60 -0.39 3.50 6.00
CA SER A 60 0.68 2.99 6.88
C SER A 60 1.74 4.03 7.23
N GLY A 61 1.76 5.18 6.55
CA GLY A 61 2.96 6.02 6.50
C GLY A 61 4.07 5.42 5.66
N TRP A 62 5.17 6.16 5.53
CA TRP A 62 6.38 5.70 4.87
C TRP A 62 7.27 4.92 5.85
N TYR A 63 7.60 3.69 5.48
CA TYR A 63 8.59 2.85 6.14
C TYR A 63 9.96 3.07 5.50
N ASP A 64 10.90 3.64 6.26
CA ASP A 64 12.28 3.83 5.84
C ASP A 64 13.06 2.51 5.91
N CYS A 65 13.49 1.99 4.76
CA CYS A 65 14.19 0.71 4.64
C CYS A 65 15.66 0.78 5.08
N GLU A 66 16.26 1.97 5.18
CA GLU A 66 17.65 2.14 5.62
C GLU A 66 17.75 2.28 7.15
N ASN A 67 16.81 3.00 7.75
CA ASN A 67 16.83 3.33 9.19
C ASN A 67 15.94 2.44 10.06
N SER A 68 15.31 1.41 9.51
CA SER A 68 14.44 0.50 10.24
C SER A 68 15.20 -0.38 11.23
N LYS A 69 15.54 0.18 12.39
CA LYS A 69 15.99 -0.59 13.56
C LYS A 69 14.79 -1.35 14.16
N GLY A 70 14.46 -2.49 13.57
CA GLY A 70 13.56 -3.48 14.18
C GLY A 70 12.14 -3.00 14.52
N ARG A 71 11.57 -2.07 13.75
CA ARG A 71 10.18 -1.63 13.95
C ARG A 71 9.20 -2.74 13.56
N GLU A 72 8.40 -3.19 14.53
CA GLU A 72 7.22 -4.04 14.34
C GLU A 72 6.09 -3.34 13.55
N ASP A 73 6.18 -2.01 13.41
CA ASP A 73 5.30 -1.11 12.66
C ASP A 73 5.50 -1.18 11.13
N ARG A 74 5.61 -2.39 10.58
CA ARG A 74 5.55 -2.57 9.12
C ARG A 74 4.11 -2.38 8.64
N PRO A 75 3.90 -1.88 7.41
CA PRO A 75 2.57 -1.81 6.83
C PRO A 75 1.90 -3.19 6.84
N GLN A 76 0.67 -3.27 7.35
CA GLN A 76 -0.09 -4.52 7.41
C GLN A 76 -1.55 -4.25 7.00
N PRO A 77 -1.83 -4.11 5.69
CA PRO A 77 -3.20 -3.96 5.23
C PRO A 77 -4.05 -5.17 5.64
N ALA A 78 -5.25 -4.89 6.14
CA ALA A 78 -6.24 -5.90 6.48
C ALA A 78 -7.49 -5.72 5.62
N ALA A 79 -8.01 -6.83 5.08
CA ALA A 79 -9.28 -6.82 4.39
C ALA A 79 -10.41 -6.56 5.39
N ASP A 80 -11.35 -5.69 5.03
CA ASP A 80 -12.58 -5.47 5.78
C ASP A 80 -13.75 -5.19 4.84
N ALA A 81 -14.91 -5.72 5.22
CA ALA A 81 -16.22 -5.48 4.62
C ALA A 81 -16.24 -5.48 3.07
N GLY A 82 -17.27 -4.87 2.48
CA GLY A 82 -17.52 -4.87 1.04
C GLY A 82 -18.97 -4.49 0.73
N GLY A 83 -19.19 -3.91 -0.44
CA GLY A 83 -20.49 -3.42 -0.89
C GLY A 83 -20.91 -3.99 -2.24
N ASP A 84 -20.78 -3.18 -3.27
CA ASP A 84 -21.00 -3.60 -4.65
C ASP A 84 -19.68 -3.93 -5.36
N TYR A 85 -19.77 -4.40 -6.61
CA TYR A 85 -18.59 -4.92 -7.32
C TYR A 85 -17.54 -3.86 -7.67
N PRO A 86 -17.89 -2.59 -8.00
CA PRO A 86 -16.90 -1.54 -8.15
C PRO A 86 -16.42 -0.99 -6.80
N GLU A 87 -15.18 -0.48 -6.76
CA GLU A 87 -14.54 -0.04 -5.52
C GLU A 87 -14.07 1.42 -5.58
N ALA A 88 -13.74 2.02 -4.43
CA ALA A 88 -13.40 3.44 -4.31
C ALA A 88 -11.95 3.79 -4.75
N LEU A 89 -11.44 3.15 -5.80
CA LEU A 89 -10.08 3.34 -6.32
C LEU A 89 -9.73 4.81 -6.62
N LYS A 90 -10.68 5.61 -7.11
CA LYS A 90 -10.44 7.05 -7.37
C LYS A 90 -10.07 7.81 -6.08
N THR A 91 -10.72 7.46 -4.98
CA THR A 91 -10.42 8.02 -3.66
C THR A 91 -9.03 7.57 -3.20
N GLY A 92 -8.72 6.28 -3.39
CA GLY A 92 -7.39 5.73 -3.12
C GLY A 92 -6.27 6.43 -3.92
N LEU A 93 -6.49 6.70 -5.21
CA LEU A 93 -5.55 7.46 -6.06
C LEU A 93 -5.36 8.90 -5.59
N CYS A 94 -6.44 9.57 -5.14
CA CYS A 94 -6.35 10.91 -4.57
C CYS A 94 -5.48 10.91 -3.29
N ALA A 95 -5.70 9.93 -2.41
CA ALA A 95 -4.89 9.74 -1.21
C ALA A 95 -3.42 9.43 -1.56
N ALA A 96 -3.19 8.64 -2.61
CA ALA A 96 -1.84 8.38 -3.12
C ALA A 96 -1.16 9.66 -3.61
N CYS A 97 -1.86 10.51 -4.36
CA CYS A 97 -1.32 11.81 -4.76
C CYS A 97 -0.93 12.67 -3.54
N GLN A 98 -1.77 12.71 -2.50
CA GLN A 98 -1.48 13.43 -1.25
C GLN A 98 -0.27 12.84 -0.51
N ALA A 99 -0.16 11.52 -0.43
CA ALA A 99 0.96 10.83 0.22
C ALA A 99 2.31 11.06 -0.48
N LEU A 100 2.26 11.37 -1.78
CA LEU A 100 3.44 11.71 -2.59
C LEU A 100 3.85 13.18 -2.47
N GLU A 101 3.00 14.06 -1.92
CA GLU A 101 3.35 15.46 -1.74
C GLU A 101 4.58 15.62 -0.83
N GLY A 102 5.62 16.26 -1.34
CA GLY A 102 6.86 16.48 -0.60
C GLY A 102 7.80 15.26 -0.49
N VAL A 103 7.43 14.11 -1.07
CA VAL A 103 8.32 12.96 -1.20
C VAL A 103 9.45 13.29 -2.18
N LYS A 104 10.69 12.95 -1.80
CA LYS A 104 11.87 13.14 -2.64
C LYS A 104 12.22 11.85 -3.38
N GLY A 105 12.66 11.99 -4.62
CA GLY A 105 13.07 10.86 -5.47
C GLY A 105 11.93 10.26 -6.28
N ASP A 106 12.28 9.35 -7.18
CA ASP A 106 11.31 8.67 -8.03
C ASP A 106 10.50 7.67 -7.20
N THR A 107 9.21 7.55 -7.50
CA THR A 107 8.30 6.63 -6.79
C THR A 107 7.63 5.69 -7.77
N VAL A 108 7.72 4.39 -7.51
CA VAL A 108 6.92 3.37 -8.17
C VAL A 108 5.65 3.18 -7.38
N MET A 109 4.50 3.40 -8.02
CA MET A 109 3.21 3.07 -7.44
C MET A 109 2.70 1.75 -8.02
N MET A 110 2.40 0.80 -7.16
CA MET A 110 1.78 -0.48 -7.51
C MET A 110 0.31 -0.45 -7.09
N LEU A 111 -0.59 -0.50 -8.07
CA LEU A 111 -2.00 -0.74 -7.82
C LEU A 111 -2.24 -2.25 -7.68
N PHE A 112 -2.78 -2.68 -6.55
CA PHE A 112 -3.05 -4.08 -6.24
C PHE A 112 -4.54 -4.27 -5.92
N ALA A 113 -5.31 -4.77 -6.87
CA ALA A 113 -6.77 -4.84 -6.77
C ALA A 113 -7.35 -5.95 -7.66
N ASP A 114 -8.54 -6.45 -7.33
CA ASP A 114 -9.29 -7.44 -8.11
C ASP A 114 -10.64 -6.91 -8.66
N ALA A 115 -11.02 -5.67 -8.32
CA ALA A 115 -12.24 -5.01 -8.75
C ALA A 115 -12.00 -3.70 -9.55
N PRO A 116 -12.93 -3.31 -10.45
CA PRO A 116 -12.86 -2.04 -11.18
C PRO A 116 -13.25 -0.83 -10.32
N PRO A 117 -12.88 0.41 -10.72
CA PRO A 117 -13.32 1.61 -10.02
C PRO A 117 -14.81 1.89 -10.21
N HIS A 118 -15.43 2.52 -9.21
CA HIS A 118 -16.69 3.26 -9.37
C HIS A 118 -16.62 4.31 -10.50
N LEU A 119 -17.69 4.43 -11.29
CA LEU A 119 -17.80 5.37 -12.42
C LEU A 119 -18.02 6.83 -12.00
#